data_AF-A0A2Z6P4M9-F1
#
_entry.id   AF-A0A2Z6P4M9-F1
#
_cell.length_a   1.000
_cell.length_b   1.000
_cell.length_c   1.000
_cell.angle_alpha   90.00
_cell.angle_beta   90.00
_cell.angle_gamma   90.00
#
_symmetry.space_group_name_H-M   'P 1'
#
loop_
_entity.id
_entity.type
_entity.pdbx_description
1 polymer ?
#
loop_
_entity_poly.entity_id
_entity_poly.type
_entity_poly.pdbx_seq_one_letter_code
_entity_poly.pdbx_strand_id
1 'polypeptide(L)'
;MFVSLFCTLRSSISNGQEVKKWRPAGADRGFTFLTYNLTIAYHRTNLLARYGRWSASENGGALESLGFKEGYRVDVDVPDSTWAQAANFHNILIFNTGHW
;
A
#
# COMPACT_ATOMS: atom_id res chain seq x y z
N MET A 1 11.55 -2.84 -0.14
CA MET A 1 11.41 -2.93 1.33
C MET A 1 10.81 -4.26 1.77
N PHE A 2 9.55 -4.56 1.46
CA PHE A 2 8.84 -5.75 1.99
C PHE A 2 9.56 -7.10 1.78
N VAL A 3 10.06 -7.37 0.57
CA VAL A 3 10.77 -8.64 0.29
C VAL A 3 12.06 -8.76 1.08
N SER A 4 12.79 -7.66 1.27
CA SER A 4 14.00 -7.66 2.09
C SER A 4 13.67 -7.96 3.56
N LEU A 5 12.63 -7.33 4.12
CA LEU A 5 12.14 -7.64 5.46
C LEU A 5 11.78 -9.13 5.60
N PHE A 6 11.01 -9.67 4.64
CA PHE A 6 10.67 -11.10 4.62
C PHE A 6 11.92 -11.98 4.59
N CYS A 7 12.90 -11.70 3.71
CA CYS A 7 14.11 -12.49 3.58
C CYS A 7 14.95 -12.44 4.87
N THR A 8 15.09 -11.27 5.50
CA THR A 8 15.82 -11.13 6.77
C THR A 8 15.17 -11.94 7.88
N LEU A 9 13.84 -11.87 8.02
CA LEU A 9 13.09 -12.67 9.00
C LEU A 9 13.16 -14.17 8.68
N ARG A 10 13.12 -14.53 7.39
CA ARG A 10 13.23 -15.93 6.95
C ARG A 10 14.62 -16.50 7.19
N SER A 11 15.68 -15.70 7.11
CA SER A 11 17.04 -16.14 7.42
C SER A 11 17.32 -16.29 8.91
N SER A 12 16.57 -15.60 9.77
CA SER A 12 16.78 -15.67 11.23
C SER A 12 16.08 -16.87 11.89
N ILE A 13 15.23 -17.59 11.16
CA ILE A 13 14.53 -18.77 11.68
C ILE A 13 15.25 -20.06 11.27
N SER A 14 15.24 -21.07 12.14
CA SER A 14 15.92 -22.34 11.88
C SER A 14 15.29 -23.11 10.72
N ASN A 15 16.11 -23.90 10.02
CA ASN A 15 15.65 -24.81 8.98
C ASN A 15 14.56 -25.74 9.53
N GLY A 16 13.41 -25.81 8.86
CA GLY A 16 12.24 -26.59 9.28
C GLY A 16 11.13 -25.79 9.96
N GLN A 17 11.35 -24.51 10.32
CA GLN A 17 10.26 -23.67 10.84
C GLN A 17 9.28 -23.29 9.72
N GLU A 18 7.99 -23.51 9.98
CA GLU A 18 6.92 -23.31 9.01
C GLU A 18 6.63 -21.83 8.77
N VAL A 19 6.63 -21.45 7.49
CA VAL A 19 6.14 -20.15 7.03
C VAL A 19 5.09 -20.38 5.97
N LYS A 20 3.87 -19.90 6.21
CA LYS A 20 2.77 -19.98 5.25
C LYS A 20 2.71 -18.70 4.44
N LYS A 21 2.77 -18.84 3.12
CA LYS A 21 2.48 -17.76 2.17
C LYS A 21 0.98 -17.75 1.88
N TRP A 22 0.37 -16.57 1.87
CA TRP A 22 -1.04 -16.41 1.58
C TRP A 22 -1.35 -15.03 0.98
N ARG A 23 -2.59 -14.83 0.53
CA ARG A 23 -3.10 -13.55 0.01
C ARG A 23 -4.30 -13.11 0.87
N PRO A 24 -4.09 -12.24 1.87
CA PRO A 24 -5.17 -11.69 2.69
C PRO A 24 -6.17 -10.89 1.85
N ALA A 25 -7.43 -10.82 2.28
CA ALA A 25 -8.35 -9.85 1.73
C ALA A 25 -7.79 -8.43 1.94
N GLY A 26 -7.63 -7.68 0.86
CA GLY A 26 -7.07 -6.33 0.88
C GLY A 26 -5.54 -6.23 0.87
N ALA A 27 -4.79 -7.34 0.84
CA ALA A 27 -3.32 -7.32 0.72
C ALA A 27 -2.83 -8.15 -0.47
N ASP A 28 -1.79 -7.67 -1.14
CA ASP A 28 -1.20 -8.32 -2.31
C ASP A 28 -0.37 -9.56 -1.95
N ARG A 29 0.31 -9.50 -0.79
CA ARG A 29 1.19 -10.58 -0.29
C ARG A 29 1.16 -10.64 1.22
N GLY A 30 1.04 -11.85 1.77
CA GLY A 30 1.16 -12.12 3.20
C GLY A 30 2.03 -13.34 3.48
N PHE A 31 2.75 -13.28 4.61
CA PHE A 31 3.48 -14.41 5.17
C PHE A 31 3.18 -14.52 6.66
N THR A 32 2.94 -15.74 7.13
CA THR A 32 2.77 -16.03 8.55
C THR A 32 3.84 -17.01 9.02
N PHE A 33 4.64 -16.58 10.00
CA PHE A 33 5.63 -17.36 10.71
C PHE A 33 4.93 -18.04 11.89
N LEU A 34 4.52 -19.29 11.70
CA LEU A 34 3.56 -19.96 12.59
C LEU A 34 4.07 -20.09 14.02
N THR A 35 5.33 -20.47 14.19
CA THR A 35 5.95 -20.64 15.51
C THR A 35 5.92 -19.37 16.35
N TYR A 36 5.98 -18.20 15.71
CA TYR A 36 6.07 -16.91 16.38
C TYR A 36 4.74 -16.16 16.39
N ASN A 37 3.69 -16.71 15.77
CA ASN A 37 2.43 -16.02 15.52
C ASN A 37 2.64 -14.62 14.89
N LEU A 38 3.63 -14.52 13.99
CA LEU A 38 3.99 -13.27 13.33
C LEU A 38 3.47 -13.29 11.90
N THR A 39 2.66 -12.30 11.55
CA THR A 39 2.24 -12.05 10.18
C THR A 39 2.88 -10.77 9.67
N ILE A 40 3.39 -10.82 8.44
CA ILE A 40 3.76 -9.63 7.67
C ILE A 40 2.92 -9.60 6.39
N ALA A 41 2.45 -8.41 6.01
CA ALA A 41 1.66 -8.21 4.80
C ALA A 41 2.14 -6.99 4.01
N TYR A 42 1.91 -7.03 2.71
CA TYR A 42 2.16 -5.94 1.79
C TYR A 42 0.85 -5.53 1.12
N HIS A 43 0.47 -4.27 1.32
CA HIS A 43 -0.65 -3.61 0.68
C HIS A 43 -0.09 -2.65 -0.37
N ARG A 44 -0.37 -2.90 -1.64
CA ARG A 44 0.10 -2.06 -2.74
C ARG A 44 -0.79 -0.84 -2.88
N THR A 45 -0.20 0.32 -2.66
CA THR A 45 -0.82 1.61 -2.94
C THR A 45 0.29 2.54 -3.44
N ASN A 46 0.09 3.23 -4.56
CA ASN A 46 1.13 4.11 -5.12
C ASN A 46 1.19 5.43 -4.34
N LEU A 47 0.01 6.01 -4.09
CA LEU A 47 -0.21 7.14 -3.19
C LEU A 47 -1.05 6.66 -2.01
N LEU A 48 -0.68 7.07 -0.80
CA LEU A 48 -1.46 6.75 0.39
C LEU A 48 -2.84 7.42 0.37
N ALA A 49 -2.97 8.52 -0.36
CA ALA A 49 -4.23 9.23 -0.58
C ALA A 49 -4.96 8.71 -1.82
N ARG A 50 -6.29 8.82 -1.80
CA ARG A 50 -7.13 8.57 -2.97
C ARG A 50 -6.70 9.50 -4.09
N TYR A 51 -6.49 8.93 -5.25
CA TYR A 51 -6.15 9.70 -6.44
C TYR A 51 -6.85 9.14 -7.67
N GLY A 52 -7.04 9.99 -8.68
CA GLY A 52 -7.71 9.61 -9.91
C GLY A 52 -7.34 10.55 -11.05
N ARG A 53 -7.52 10.09 -12.29
CA ARG A 53 -7.34 10.95 -13.45
C ARG A 53 -8.29 12.14 -13.37
N TRP A 54 -7.75 13.29 -13.72
CA TRP A 54 -8.50 14.52 -13.90
C TRP A 54 -8.24 15.03 -15.33
N SER A 55 -9.27 15.57 -15.95
CA SER A 55 -9.21 16.17 -17.28
C SER A 55 -9.99 17.47 -17.25
N ALA A 56 -9.51 18.45 -18.00
CA ALA A 56 -10.16 19.75 -18.12
C ALA A 56 -11.60 19.61 -18.61
N SER A 57 -12.50 20.42 -18.07
CA SER A 57 -13.88 20.47 -18.52
C SER A 57 -14.09 21.61 -19.53
N GLU A 58 -15.07 21.47 -20.42
CA GLU A 58 -15.43 22.52 -21.39
C GLU A 58 -15.93 23.81 -20.70
N ASN A 59 -16.33 23.72 -19.43
CA ASN A 59 -16.82 24.84 -18.64
C ASN A 59 -15.68 25.71 -18.06
N GLY A 60 -14.42 25.31 -18.25
CA GLY A 60 -13.26 25.97 -17.67
C GLY A 60 -13.18 25.84 -16.15
N GLY A 61 -12.19 26.51 -15.56
CA GLY A 61 -11.92 26.44 -14.12
C GLY A 61 -10.57 27.06 -13.75
N ALA A 62 -10.26 27.08 -12.46
CA ALA A 62 -9.01 27.64 -11.97
C ALA A 62 -7.78 26.93 -12.58
N LEU A 63 -7.83 25.60 -12.71
CA LEU A 63 -6.74 24.81 -13.29
C LEU A 63 -6.61 25.05 -14.81
N GLU A 64 -7.72 25.11 -15.53
CA GLU A 64 -7.76 25.41 -16.96
C GLU A 64 -7.23 26.83 -17.24
N SER A 65 -7.54 27.81 -16.38
CA SER A 65 -7.04 29.18 -16.48
C SER A 65 -5.51 29.29 -16.29
N LEU A 66 -4.93 28.33 -15.57
CA LEU A 66 -3.47 28.17 -15.41
C LEU A 66 -2.84 27.33 -16.53
N GLY A 67 -3.63 26.89 -17.52
CA GLY A 67 -3.18 26.14 -18.69
C GLY A 67 -3.12 24.62 -18.51
N PHE A 68 -3.61 24.07 -17.39
CA PHE A 68 -3.67 22.62 -17.19
C PHE A 68 -4.78 21.99 -18.03
N LYS A 69 -4.47 20.86 -18.69
CA LYS A 69 -5.41 20.13 -19.56
C LYS A 69 -5.78 18.75 -19.03
N GLU A 70 -4.87 18.13 -18.29
CA GLU A 70 -5.03 16.82 -17.68
C GLU A 70 -4.10 16.70 -16.46
N GLY A 71 -4.33 15.69 -15.62
CA GLY A 71 -3.49 15.41 -14.48
C GLY A 71 -4.07 14.33 -13.58
N TYR A 72 -3.57 14.30 -12.35
CA TYR A 72 -4.15 13.49 -11.28
C TYR A 72 -4.69 14.41 -10.20
N ARG A 73 -5.95 14.19 -9.82
CA ARG A 73 -6.50 14.76 -8.60
C ARG A 73 -6.09 13.85 -7.45
N VAL A 74 -5.54 14.45 -6.38
CA VAL A 74 -5.18 13.76 -5.14
C VAL A 74 -6.02 14.34 -4.02
N ASP A 75 -6.91 13.54 -3.45
CA ASP A 75 -7.73 13.92 -2.30
C ASP A 75 -6.91 13.62 -1.03
N VAL A 76 -6.05 14.55 -0.62
CA VAL A 76 -5.04 14.34 0.45
C VAL A 76 -5.61 13.87 1.79
N ASP A 77 -6.84 14.25 2.11
CA ASP A 77 -7.52 13.89 3.36
C ASP A 77 -8.27 12.55 3.30
N VAL A 78 -8.26 11.89 2.14
CA VAL A 78 -9.01 10.67 1.89
C VAL A 78 -8.04 9.52 1.66
N PRO A 79 -7.96 8.51 2.55
CA PRO A 79 -7.05 7.40 2.37
C PRO A 79 -7.46 6.54 1.17
N ASP A 80 -6.46 6.00 0.48
CA ASP A 80 -6.68 4.98 -0.54
C ASP A 80 -7.27 3.71 0.07
N SER A 81 -8.29 3.14 -0.59
CA SER A 81 -9.10 2.06 -0.02
C SER A 81 -8.34 0.74 0.10
N THR A 82 -7.25 0.54 -0.65
CA THR A 82 -6.47 -0.70 -0.65
C THR A 82 -5.74 -0.95 0.67
N TRP A 83 -5.42 0.11 1.41
CA TRP A 83 -4.70 0.01 2.68
C TRP A 83 -5.48 0.57 3.87
N ALA A 84 -6.51 1.39 3.68
CA ALA A 84 -7.21 2.07 4.79
C ALA A 84 -7.65 1.13 5.93
N GLN A 85 -8.01 -0.11 5.60
CA GLN A 85 -8.45 -1.12 6.57
C GLN A 85 -7.30 -1.85 7.28
N ALA A 86 -6.05 -1.68 6.83
CA ALA A 86 -4.85 -2.33 7.38
C ALA A 86 -4.68 -2.07 8.89
N ALA A 87 -5.07 -0.89 9.37
CA ALA A 87 -5.02 -0.52 10.78
C ALA A 87 -5.91 -1.39 11.68
N ASN A 88 -6.94 -2.04 11.13
CA ASN A 88 -7.81 -2.93 11.90
C ASN A 88 -7.21 -4.32 12.13
N PHE A 89 -6.13 -4.67 11.42
CA PHE A 89 -5.58 -6.03 11.40
C PHE A 89 -4.10 -6.11 11.79
N HIS A 90 -3.34 -5.03 11.62
CA HIS A 90 -1.89 -5.02 11.86
C HIS A 90 -1.52 -4.16 13.06
N ASN A 91 -0.58 -4.66 13.87
CA ASN A 91 -0.07 -3.93 15.03
C ASN A 91 0.97 -2.87 14.67
N ILE A 92 1.70 -3.07 13.58
CA ILE A 92 2.77 -2.19 13.12
C ILE A 92 2.50 -1.88 11.65
N LEU A 93 2.44 -0.58 11.32
CA LEU A 93 2.26 -0.09 9.96
C LEU A 93 3.54 0.62 9.51
N ILE A 94 4.00 0.28 8.30
CA ILE A 94 5.15 0.91 7.68
C ILE A 94 4.68 1.51 6.36
N PHE A 95 4.68 2.84 6.29
CA PHE A 95 4.25 3.59 5.12
C PHE A 95 5.45 4.02 4.28
N ASN A 96 5.29 3.96 2.96
CA ASN A 96 6.22 4.52 1.99
C ASN A 96 5.41 5.02 0.80
N THR A 97 5.71 6.24 0.34
CA THR A 97 5.33 6.74 -0.97
C THR A 97 6.55 7.46 -1.52
N GLY A 98 6.99 7.11 -2.73
CA GLY A 98 8.25 7.63 -3.25
C GLY A 98 8.50 7.37 -4.73
N HIS A 99 8.00 6.25 -5.27
CA HIS A 99 7.96 6.02 -6.70
C HIS A 99 6.50 5.83 -7.12
N TRP A 100 6.01 6.75 -7.97
CA TRP A 100 4.65 6.79 -8.52
C TRP A 100 4.72 6.95 -10.03
#